data_AF-A0A2W6DMG3-F1
#
_entry.id   AF-A0A2W6DMG3-F1
#
_cell.length_a   1.000
_cell.length_b   1.000
_cell.length_c   1.000
_cell.angle_alpha   90.00
_cell.angle_beta   90.00
_cell.angle_gamma   90.00
#
_symmetry.space_group_name_H-M   'P 1'
#
loop_
_entity.id
_entity.type
_entity.pdbx_description
1 polymer ?
#
loop_
_entity_poly.entity_id
_entity_poly.type
_entity_poly.pdbx_seq_one_letter_code
_entity_poly.pdbx_strand_id
1 'polypeptide(L)' 'MLALIRNVIAFRRGSDGGASAVEYGLLIAAIAAVVVVILFALGGVLKHALENTCDVINGNGTAGTTTNCAT' A
#
# COMPACT_ATOMS: atom_id res chain seq x y z
N MET A 1 -40.96 -14.18 29.04
CA MET A 1 -40.72 -13.67 27.67
C MET A 1 -39.68 -12.53 27.58
N LEU A 2 -39.26 -11.90 28.69
CA LEU A 2 -38.26 -10.81 28.67
C LEU A 2 -36.79 -11.26 28.49
N ALA A 3 -36.49 -12.54 28.74
CA ALA A 3 -35.11 -13.07 28.68
C ALA A 3 -34.55 -13.12 27.24
N LEU A 4 -35.40 -13.44 26.26
CA LEU A 4 -35.00 -13.52 24.85
C LEU A 4 -34.62 -12.14 24.28
N ILE A 5 -35.39 -11.09 24.64
CA ILE A 5 -35.12 -9.72 24.20
C ILE A 5 -33.79 -9.21 24.80
N ARG A 6 -33.51 -9.52 26.07
CA ARG A 6 -32.23 -9.18 26.71
C ARG A 6 -31.04 -9.87 26.05
N ASN A 7 -31.17 -11.14 25.64
CA ASN A 7 -30.09 -11.89 25.00
C ASN A 7 -29.74 -11.34 23.60
N VAL A 8 -30.76 -10.92 22.83
CA VAL A 8 -30.57 -10.34 21.49
C VAL A 8 -29.93 -8.95 21.55
N ILE A 9 -30.30 -8.12 22.52
CA ILE A 9 -29.72 -6.79 22.71
C ILE A 9 -28.27 -6.89 23.21
N ALA A 10 -27.96 -7.87 24.06
CA ALA A 10 -26.58 -8.14 24.50
C ALA A 10 -25.66 -8.55 23.33
N PHE A 11 -26.16 -9.32 22.37
CA PHE A 11 -25.40 -9.71 21.17
C PHE A 11 -25.12 -8.53 20.24
N ARG A 12 -26.07 -7.60 20.07
CA ARG A 12 -25.88 -6.35 19.31
C ARG A 12 -25.00 -5.31 20.01
N ARG A 13 -24.68 -5.51 21.29
CA ARG A 13 -23.81 -4.61 22.06
C ARG A 13 -22.34 -5.04 22.02
N GLY A 14 -22.05 -6.21 21.43
CA GLY A 14 -20.69 -6.66 21.12
C GLY A 14 -20.20 -6.24 19.72
N SER A 15 -21.06 -5.64 18.89
CA SER A 15 -20.69 -5.19 17.53
C SER A 15 -20.02 -3.80 17.47
N ASP A 16 -19.90 -3.10 18.58
CA ASP A 16 -19.23 -1.79 18.66
C ASP A 16 -17.71 -1.87 18.40
N GLY A 17 -17.11 -3.05 18.58
CA GLY A 17 -15.69 -3.30 18.26
C GLY A 17 -15.39 -3.36 16.75
N GLY A 18 -16.39 -3.68 15.92
CA GLY A 18 -16.24 -3.79 14.47
C GLY A 18 -16.32 -2.46 13.74
N ALA A 19 -17.27 -1.59 14.11
CA ALA A 19 -17.42 -0.26 13.49
C ALA A 19 -16.22 0.66 13.78
N SER A 20 -15.66 0.57 14.99
CA SER A 20 -14.46 1.33 15.38
C SER A 20 -13.21 0.91 14.62
N ALA A 21 -13.09 -0.36 14.21
CA ALA A 21 -11.92 -0.84 13.45
C ALA A 21 -11.85 -0.23 12.04
N VAL A 22 -13.00 0.04 11.42
CA VAL A 22 -13.07 0.61 10.07
C VAL A 22 -12.81 2.12 10.08
N GLU A 23 -13.12 2.82 11.16
CA GLU A 23 -12.91 4.27 11.25
C GLU A 23 -11.41 4.63 11.25
N TYR A 24 -10.62 3.95 12.08
CA TYR A 24 -9.15 4.07 12.04
C TYR A 24 -8.55 3.47 10.76
N GLY A 25 -9.15 2.38 10.25
CA GLY A 25 -8.75 1.77 8.98
C GLY A 25 -8.91 2.69 7.78
N LEU A 26 -9.98 3.50 7.74
CA LEU A 26 -10.25 4.44 6.66
C LEU A 26 -9.26 5.60 6.66
N LEU A 27 -8.86 6.09 7.83
CA LEU A 27 -7.83 7.14 7.93
C LEU A 27 -6.49 6.65 7.36
N ILE A 28 -6.10 5.42 7.67
CA ILE A 28 -4.89 4.79 7.14
C ILE A 28 -5.03 4.56 5.62
N ALA A 29 -6.20 4.13 5.14
CA ALA A 29 -6.46 3.94 3.72
C ALA A 29 -6.32 5.25 2.92
N ALA A 30 -6.77 6.38 3.49
CA ALA A 30 -6.58 7.69 2.89
C ALA A 30 -5.10 8.06 2.75
N ILE A 31 -4.30 7.83 3.79
CA ILE A 31 -2.84 8.08 3.76
C ILE A 31 -2.17 7.16 2.73
N ALA A 32 -2.54 5.87 2.70
CA ALA A 32 -2.01 4.92 1.73
C ALA A 32 -2.31 5.34 0.28
N ALA A 33 -3.52 5.85 0.02
CA ALA A 33 -3.88 6.37 -1.30
C ALA A 33 -2.98 7.55 -1.72
N VAL A 34 -2.68 8.48 -0.80
CA VAL A 34 -1.76 9.60 -1.05
C VAL A 34 -0.36 9.10 -1.39
N VAL A 35 0.17 8.12 -0.63
CA VAL A 35 1.49 7.53 -0.90
C VAL A 35 1.53 6.87 -2.28
N VAL A 36 0.50 6.10 -2.65
CA VAL A 36 0.42 5.45 -3.96
C VAL A 36 0.43 6.47 -5.10
N VAL A 37 -0.30 7.58 -4.96
CA VAL A 37 -0.28 8.68 -5.94
C VAL A 37 1.14 9.26 -6.08
N ILE A 38 1.84 9.47 -4.97
CA ILE A 38 3.24 9.94 -4.99
C ILE A 38 4.13 8.93 -5.71
N LEU A 39 3.98 7.63 -5.45
CA LEU A 39 4.77 6.58 -6.12
C LEU A 39 4.55 6.57 -7.64
N PHE A 40 3.31 6.75 -8.10
CA PHE A 40 3.02 6.85 -9.54
C PHE A 40 3.54 8.16 -10.15
N ALA A 41 3.42 9.28 -9.44
CA ALA A 41 3.93 10.57 -9.90
C ALA A 41 5.47 10.57 -10.01
N LEU A 42 6.16 9.95 -9.04
CA LEU A 42 7.62 9.84 -9.03
C LEU A 42 8.15 8.66 -9.86
N GLY A 43 7.31 7.69 -10.21
CA GLY A 43 7.71 6.46 -10.89
C GLY A 43 8.37 6.69 -12.26
N GLY A 44 7.89 7.69 -13.01
CA GLY A 44 8.51 8.07 -14.29
C GLY A 44 9.93 8.63 -14.12
N VAL A 45 10.14 9.46 -13.09
CA VAL A 45 11.46 10.03 -12.76
C VAL A 45 12.41 8.94 -12.27
N LEU A 46 11.93 8.02 -11.42
CA LEU A 46 12.71 6.86 -10.98
C LEU A 46 13.13 6.00 -12.16
N LYS A 47 12.19 5.64 -13.05
CA LYS A 47 12.50 4.88 -14.27
C LYS A 47 13.56 5.56 -15.10
N HIS A 48 13.43 6.86 -15.36
CA HIS A 48 14.39 7.59 -16.18
C HIS A 48 15.78 7.67 -15.54
N ALA A 49 15.85 7.85 -14.22
CA ALA A 49 17.12 7.84 -13.48
C ALA A 49 17.78 6.45 -13.49
N LEU A 50 16.98 5.39 -13.35
CA LEU A 50 17.43 3.99 -13.40
C LEU A 50 17.89 3.60 -14.82
N GLU A 51 17.19 4.03 -15.87
CA GLU A 51 17.56 3.85 -17.26
C GLU A 51 18.89 4.54 -17.58
N ASN A 52 19.07 5.80 -17.15
CA ASN A 52 20.30 6.54 -17.36
C ASN A 52 21.49 5.86 -16.64
N THR A 53 21.26 5.40 -15.40
CA THR A 53 22.27 4.63 -14.66
C THR A 53 22.61 3.32 -15.38
N CYS A 54 21.61 2.61 -15.91
CA CYS A 54 21.85 1.40 -16.72
C CYS A 54 22.63 1.70 -18.00
N ASP A 55 22.35 2.81 -18.68
CA ASP A 55 23.06 3.21 -19.90
C ASP A 55 24.53 3.50 -19.62
N VAL A 56 24.83 4.20 -18.52
CA VAL A 56 26.21 4.44 -18.07
C VAL A 56 26.92 3.13 -17.71
N ILE A 57 26.26 2.22 -16.99
CA ILE A 57 26.86 0.92 -16.62
C ILE A 57 27.12 0.05 -17.87
N ASN A 58 26.21 0.05 -18.84
CA ASN A 58 26.36 -0.69 -20.09
C ASN A 58 27.42 -0.06 -21.01
N GLY A 59 27.47 1.27 -21.11
CA GLY A 59 28.44 2.01 -21.93
C GLY A 59 29.88 1.94 -21.40
N ASN A 60 30.06 1.73 -20.09
CA ASN A 60 31.36 1.64 -19.42
C ASN A 60 31.80 0.21 -19.11
N GLY A 61 31.21 -0.79 -19.79
CA GLY A 61 31.34 -2.23 -19.55
C GLY A 61 32.64 -2.68 -18.87
N THR A 62 32.53 -3.06 -17.60
CA THR A 62 33.42 -4.05 -17.01
C THR A 62 32.61 -5.34 -16.84
N ALA A 63 32.98 -6.33 -17.64
CA ALA A 63 32.32 -7.61 -17.79
C ALA A 63 32.19 -8.37 -16.46
N GLY A 64 30.98 -8.88 -16.17
CA GLY A 64 30.80 -9.89 -15.11
C GLY A 64 29.46 -9.87 -14.35
N THR A 65 28.61 -8.87 -14.54
CA THR A 65 27.30 -8.82 -13.88
C THR A 65 26.19 -8.92 -14.92
N THR A 66 25.32 -9.93 -14.80
CA THR A 66 24.07 -10.03 -15.56
C THR A 66 23.23 -8.80 -15.25
N THR A 67 23.42 -7.72 -16.01
CA THR A 67 22.63 -6.50 -15.87
C THR A 67 21.34 -6.72 -16.65
N ASN A 68 20.38 -7.34 -15.99
CA ASN A 68 18.99 -7.33 -16.43
C ASN A 68 18.43 -5.94 -16.13
N CYS A 69 18.78 -4.97 -16.98
CA CYS A 69 18.01 -3.76 -17.18
C CYS A 69 16.64 -4.18 -17.74
N ALA A 70 15.77 -4.65 -16.84
CA ALA A 70 14.44 -5.09 -17.15
C ALA A 70 13.53 -3.89 -17.43
N THR A 71 12.73 -4.04 -18.49
CA THR A 71 11.61 -3.21 -19.00
C THR A 71 10.89 -2.32 -17.98
#